data_AF-A0A962FX49-F1
#
_entry.id   AF-A0A962FX49-F1
#
_cell.length_a   1.000
_cell.length_b   1.000
_cell.length_c   1.000
_cell.angle_alpha   90.00
_cell.angle_beta   90.00
_cell.angle_gamma   90.00
#
_symmetry.space_group_name_H-M   'P 1'
#
loop_
_entity.id
_entity.type
_entity.pdbx_description
1 polymer ?
#
loop_
_entity_poly.entity_id
_entity_poly.type
_entity_poly.pdbx_seq_one_letter_code
_entity_poly.pdbx_strand_id
1 'polypeptide(L)'
;MDIATLLDKARQTCSIPSDNALAQRLGKTRQAVSNYRARGLWPENDTIAQLARMAGEDAGPWLVEAEMTRARSESERRAWKKIAERLSHAAAIALVALLFNSPAQSNDRSIVSQQLSETRQNDAGLYIMRNQTGAVAGSTCWIGCQRTATRQGMAWPRRFS
;
A
#
# COMPACT_ATOMS: atom_id res chain seq x y z
N MET A 1 -24.08 -15.26 7.92
CA MET A 1 -23.07 -15.05 9.00
C MET A 1 -23.54 -13.83 9.78
N ASP A 2 -23.61 -13.87 11.12
CA ASP A 2 -24.27 -12.78 11.88
C ASP A 2 -23.30 -11.67 12.32
N ILE A 3 -23.77 -10.43 12.36
CA ILE A 3 -22.98 -9.26 12.76
C ILE A 3 -22.51 -9.34 14.22
N ALA A 4 -23.27 -10.02 15.10
CA ALA A 4 -22.84 -10.24 16.48
C ALA A 4 -21.53 -11.03 16.56
N THR A 5 -21.34 -12.00 15.66
CA THR A 5 -20.12 -12.80 15.62
C THR A 5 -18.90 -11.97 15.21
N LEU A 6 -19.05 -11.01 14.29
CA LEU A 6 -17.98 -10.08 13.93
C LEU A 6 -17.62 -9.15 15.10
N LEU A 7 -18.63 -8.65 15.82
CA LEU A 7 -18.41 -7.80 17.00
C LEU A 7 -17.67 -8.56 18.11
N ASP A 8 -18.03 -9.82 18.34
CA ASP A 8 -17.40 -10.65 19.36
C ASP A 8 -15.97 -11.04 19.00
N LYS A 9 -15.69 -11.30 17.71
CA LYS A 9 -14.32 -11.50 17.21
C LYS A 9 -13.47 -10.25 17.37
N ALA A 10 -13.96 -9.09 16.94
CA ALA A 10 -13.26 -7.82 17.11
C ALA A 10 -12.95 -7.53 18.60
N ARG A 11 -13.88 -7.88 19.49
CA ARG A 11 -13.69 -7.77 20.94
C ARG A 11 -12.59 -8.69 21.45
N GLN A 12 -12.58 -9.95 21.01
CA GLN A 12 -11.57 -10.95 21.39
C GLN A 12 -10.17 -10.53 20.91
N THR A 13 -10.02 -10.17 19.64
CA THR A 13 -8.73 -9.77 19.06
C THR A 13 -8.18 -8.51 19.74
N CYS A 14 -9.04 -7.53 20.03
CA CYS A 14 -8.62 -6.28 20.68
C CYS A 14 -8.57 -6.36 22.22
N SER A 15 -8.88 -7.51 22.83
CA SER A 15 -8.96 -7.72 24.30
C SER A 15 -9.80 -6.65 25.01
N ILE A 16 -10.93 -6.26 24.40
CA ILE A 16 -11.78 -5.19 24.93
C ILE A 16 -12.80 -5.78 25.93
N PRO A 17 -12.89 -5.30 27.18
CA PRO A 17 -13.77 -5.90 28.18
C PRO A 17 -15.25 -5.53 28.00
N SER A 18 -15.56 -4.41 27.32
CA SER A 18 -16.93 -3.88 27.22
C SER A 18 -17.24 -3.36 25.82
N ASP A 19 -18.47 -3.60 25.37
CA ASP A 19 -18.96 -3.08 24.08
C ASP A 19 -18.98 -1.55 24.03
N ASN A 20 -19.01 -0.88 25.18
CA ASN A 20 -18.84 0.57 25.25
C ASN A 20 -17.44 1.01 24.81
N ALA A 21 -16.42 0.28 25.22
CA ALA A 21 -15.05 0.56 24.81
C ALA A 21 -14.85 0.23 23.32
N LEU A 22 -15.54 -0.80 22.80
CA LEU A 22 -15.58 -1.08 21.37
C LEU A 22 -16.26 0.06 20.58
N ALA A 23 -17.40 0.56 21.08
CA ALA A 23 -18.14 1.67 20.48
C ALA A 23 -17.28 2.96 20.42
N GLN A 24 -16.56 3.27 21.51
CA GLN A 24 -15.65 4.40 21.57
C GLN A 24 -14.51 4.29 20.55
N ARG A 25 -13.90 3.10 20.41
CA ARG A 25 -12.85 2.87 19.40
C ARG A 25 -13.35 3.01 17.96
N LEU A 26 -14.61 2.63 17.71
CA LEU A 26 -15.27 2.78 16.41
C LEU A 26 -15.78 4.21 16.14
N GLY A 27 -15.73 5.11 17.14
CA GLY A 27 -16.37 6.42 17.04
C GLY A 27 -17.91 6.33 16.87
N LYS A 28 -18.53 5.24 17.35
CA LYS A 28 -19.99 5.03 17.28
C LYS A 28 -20.61 5.10 18.67
N THR A 29 -21.91 5.37 18.73
CA THR A 29 -22.63 5.40 20.01
C THR A 29 -22.86 3.98 20.55
N ARG A 30 -22.92 3.83 21.87
CA ARG A 30 -23.33 2.56 22.52
C ARG A 30 -24.65 2.03 21.97
N GLN A 31 -25.61 2.92 21.73
CA GLN A 31 -26.92 2.58 21.19
C GLN A 31 -26.82 1.97 19.79
N ALA A 32 -25.91 2.46 18.94
CA ALA A 32 -25.67 1.88 17.62
C ALA A 32 -25.17 0.43 17.74
N VAL A 33 -24.18 0.17 18.60
CA VAL A 33 -23.66 -1.19 18.83
C VAL A 33 -24.73 -2.12 19.42
N SER A 34 -25.54 -1.62 20.35
CA SER A 34 -26.68 -2.38 20.88
C SER A 34 -27.72 -2.68 19.80
N ASN A 35 -27.98 -1.76 18.88
CA ASN A 35 -28.92 -1.97 17.78
C ASN A 35 -28.41 -3.01 16.78
N TYR A 36 -27.10 -3.05 16.53
CA TYR A 36 -26.51 -4.08 15.65
C TYR A 36 -26.77 -5.49 16.21
N ARG A 37 -26.60 -5.68 17.53
CA ARG A 37 -26.89 -6.96 18.18
C ARG A 37 -28.38 -7.26 18.33
N ALA A 38 -29.17 -6.29 18.78
CA ALA A 38 -30.57 -6.53 19.11
C ALA A 38 -31.49 -6.60 17.87
N ARG A 39 -31.16 -5.85 16.82
CA ARG A 39 -31.99 -5.74 15.61
C ARG A 39 -31.38 -6.42 14.40
N GLY A 40 -30.19 -7.00 14.52
CA GLY A 40 -29.46 -7.60 13.39
C GLY A 40 -29.18 -6.58 12.26
N LEU A 41 -29.10 -5.29 12.60
CA LEU A 41 -28.97 -4.23 11.61
C LEU A 41 -27.51 -4.13 11.15
N TRP A 42 -27.29 -4.28 9.84
CA TRP A 42 -25.93 -4.20 9.29
C TRP A 42 -25.39 -2.76 9.30
N PRO A 43 -24.25 -2.51 9.97
CA PRO A 43 -23.62 -1.19 10.03
C PRO A 43 -23.02 -0.79 8.68
N GLU A 44 -22.82 0.51 8.46
CA GLU A 44 -22.25 1.08 7.23
C GLU A 44 -20.94 0.38 6.80
N ASN A 45 -20.68 0.35 5.49
CA ASN A 45 -19.56 -0.40 4.90
C ASN A 45 -18.19 0.00 5.48
N ASP A 46 -17.98 1.27 5.80
CA ASP A 46 -16.74 1.72 6.47
C ASP A 46 -16.62 1.15 7.89
N THR A 47 -17.73 1.05 8.63
CA THR A 47 -17.74 0.46 9.97
C THR A 47 -17.48 -1.05 9.92
N ILE A 48 -18.00 -1.74 8.90
CA ILE A 48 -17.70 -3.15 8.66
C ILE A 48 -16.22 -3.34 8.35
N ALA A 49 -15.64 -2.49 7.48
CA ALA A 49 -14.22 -2.54 7.16
C ALA A 49 -13.34 -2.27 8.40
N GLN A 50 -13.72 -1.32 9.25
CA GLN A 50 -13.04 -1.07 10.54
C GLN A 50 -13.14 -2.28 11.48
N LEU A 51 -14.32 -2.89 11.61
CA LEU A 51 -14.53 -4.09 12.42
C LEU A 51 -13.68 -5.27 11.93
N ALA A 52 -13.64 -5.52 10.62
CA ALA A 52 -12.82 -6.57 10.02
C ALA A 52 -11.32 -6.33 10.27
N ARG A 53 -10.86 -5.08 10.11
CA ARG A 53 -9.47 -4.69 10.46
C ARG A 53 -9.15 -4.95 11.93
N MET A 54 -10.07 -4.63 12.85
CA MET A 54 -9.89 -4.90 14.28
C MET A 54 -9.93 -6.39 14.62
N ALA A 55 -10.72 -7.18 13.88
CA ALA A 55 -10.79 -8.63 14.04
C ALA A 55 -9.57 -9.35 13.44
N GLY A 56 -8.84 -8.72 12.50
CA GLY A 56 -7.76 -9.34 11.75
C GLY A 56 -8.25 -10.24 10.60
N GLU A 57 -9.50 -10.06 10.16
CA GLU A 57 -10.12 -10.84 9.08
C GLU A 57 -10.26 -10.00 7.80
N ASP A 58 -10.40 -10.67 6.65
CA ASP A 58 -10.71 -10.00 5.39
C ASP A 58 -12.11 -9.37 5.44
N ALA A 59 -12.23 -8.12 4.98
CA ALA A 59 -13.48 -7.37 4.99
C ALA A 59 -14.44 -7.81 3.86
N GLY A 60 -13.93 -8.46 2.81
CA GLY A 60 -14.69 -8.82 1.61
C GLY A 60 -15.96 -9.63 1.90
N PRO A 61 -15.86 -10.80 2.57
CA PRO A 61 -17.02 -11.65 2.88
C PRO A 61 -18.09 -10.92 3.69
N TRP A 62 -17.67 -10.11 4.66
CA TRP A 62 -18.58 -9.35 5.53
C TRP A 62 -19.32 -8.25 4.77
N LEU A 63 -18.64 -7.57 3.85
CA LEU A 63 -19.24 -6.54 3.00
C LEU A 63 -20.25 -7.13 2.02
N VAL A 64 -19.95 -8.27 1.41
CA VAL A 64 -20.87 -8.95 0.49
C VAL A 64 -22.15 -9.36 1.23
N GLU A 65 -22.04 -9.94 2.43
CA GLU A 65 -23.20 -10.33 3.24
C GLU A 65 -24.06 -9.12 3.66
N ALA A 66 -23.40 -8.02 4.06
CA ALA A 66 -24.08 -6.78 4.41
C ALA A 66 -24.89 -6.22 3.24
N GLU A 67 -24.29 -6.22 2.05
CA GLU A 67 -24.94 -5.68 0.86
C GLU A 67 -26.04 -6.60 0.35
N MET A 68 -25.88 -7.93 0.44
CA MET A 68 -26.96 -8.89 0.16
C MET A 68 -28.16 -8.73 1.11
N THR A 69 -27.88 -8.43 2.39
CA THR A 69 -28.93 -8.20 3.39
C THR A 69 -29.67 -6.88 3.13
N ARG A 70 -28.96 -5.84 2.68
CA ARG A 70 -29.55 -4.55 2.31
C ARG A 70 -30.28 -4.56 0.98
N ALA A 71 -29.79 -5.35 0.03
CA ALA A 71 -30.38 -5.49 -1.29
C ALA A 71 -31.84 -5.91 -1.15
N ARG A 72 -32.74 -5.01 -1.55
CA ARG A 72 -34.19 -5.23 -1.49
C ARG A 72 -34.67 -6.10 -2.65
N SER A 73 -33.91 -6.12 -3.75
CA SER A 73 -34.25 -6.83 -4.97
C SER A 73 -33.46 -8.14 -5.11
N GLU A 74 -34.10 -9.17 -5.64
CA GLU A 74 -33.45 -10.46 -5.86
C GLU A 74 -32.39 -10.40 -6.98
N SER A 75 -32.58 -9.52 -7.97
CA SER A 75 -31.61 -9.29 -9.05
C SER A 75 -30.29 -8.73 -8.53
N GLU A 76 -30.34 -7.79 -7.59
CA GLU A 76 -29.18 -7.18 -6.96
C GLU A 76 -28.40 -8.19 -6.11
N ARG A 77 -29.10 -9.04 -5.35
CA ARG A 77 -28.46 -10.15 -4.61
C ARG A 77 -27.72 -11.11 -5.55
N ARG A 78 -28.33 -11.45 -6.68
CA ARG A 78 -27.69 -12.31 -7.71
C ARG A 78 -26.46 -11.64 -8.31
N ALA A 79 -26.46 -10.31 -8.49
CA ALA A 79 -25.28 -9.59 -8.98
C ALA A 79 -24.13 -9.67 -7.97
N TRP A 80 -24.38 -9.41 -6.69
CA TRP A 80 -23.37 -9.53 -5.64
C TRP A 80 -22.81 -10.94 -5.50
N LYS A 81 -23.67 -11.96 -5.61
CA LYS A 81 -23.23 -13.36 -5.62
C LYS A 81 -22.27 -13.66 -6.78
N LYS A 82 -22.58 -13.19 -7.99
CA LYS A 82 -21.71 -13.35 -9.17
C LYS A 82 -20.36 -12.66 -9.00
N ILE A 83 -20.34 -11.48 -8.37
CA ILE A 83 -19.10 -10.76 -8.07
C ILE A 83 -18.22 -11.58 -7.13
N ALA A 84 -18.81 -12.11 -6.05
CA ALA A 84 -18.10 -12.96 -5.11
C ALA A 84 -17.56 -14.25 -5.76
N GLU A 85 -18.37 -14.92 -6.57
CA GLU A 85 -17.97 -16.13 -7.30
C GLU A 85 -16.81 -15.86 -8.27
N ARG A 86 -16.83 -14.74 -8.99
CA ARG A 86 -15.75 -14.38 -9.91
C ARG A 86 -14.42 -14.16 -9.20
N LEU A 87 -14.44 -13.52 -8.03
CA LEU A 87 -13.25 -13.29 -7.23
C LEU A 87 -12.69 -14.62 -6.67
N SER A 88 -13.55 -15.54 -6.22
CA SER A 88 -13.09 -16.84 -5.71
C SER A 88 -12.50 -17.73 -6.81
N HIS A 89 -13.13 -17.77 -7.99
CA HIS A 89 -12.59 -18.54 -9.12
C HIS A 89 -11.26 -17.97 -9.61
N ALA A 90 -11.11 -16.64 -9.68
CA ALA A 90 -9.85 -16.01 -10.06
C ALA A 90 -8.73 -16.36 -9.06
N ALA A 91 -9.03 -16.32 -7.75
CA ALA A 91 -8.07 -16.70 -6.72
C ALA A 91 -7.68 -18.19 -6.81
N ALA A 92 -8.65 -19.08 -7.03
CA ALA A 92 -8.40 -20.51 -7.19
C ALA A 92 -7.53 -20.81 -8.42
N ILE A 93 -7.83 -20.19 -9.57
CA ILE A 93 -7.04 -20.34 -10.79
C ILE A 93 -5.63 -19.79 -10.58
N ALA A 94 -5.46 -18.66 -9.90
CA ALA A 94 -4.15 -18.10 -9.60
C ALA A 94 -3.33 -19.04 -8.70
N LEU A 95 -3.91 -19.61 -7.65
CA LEU A 95 -3.24 -20.58 -6.78
C LEU A 95 -2.84 -21.85 -7.55
N VAL A 96 -3.76 -22.39 -8.36
CA VAL A 96 -3.48 -23.54 -9.23
C VAL A 96 -2.33 -23.21 -10.18
N ALA A 97 -2.39 -22.06 -10.87
CA ALA A 97 -1.31 -21.62 -11.76
C ALA A 97 0.03 -21.47 -11.02
N LEU A 98 0.05 -20.95 -9.79
CA LEU A 98 1.26 -20.86 -8.98
C LEU A 98 1.81 -22.25 -8.60
N LEU A 99 0.95 -23.20 -8.23
CA LEU A 99 1.36 -24.57 -7.89
C LEU A 99 1.90 -25.36 -9.09
N PHE A 100 1.29 -25.18 -10.26
CA PHE A 100 1.71 -25.87 -11.49
C PHE A 100 2.91 -25.20 -12.17
N ASN A 101 3.15 -23.90 -11.91
CA ASN A 101 4.18 -23.11 -12.59
C ASN A 101 5.33 -22.66 -11.65
N SER A 102 5.36 -23.10 -10.39
CA SER A 102 6.48 -22.83 -9.50
C SER A 102 7.68 -23.74 -9.81
N PRO A 103 8.83 -23.22 -10.29
CA PRO A 103 10.10 -23.92 -10.08
C PRO A 103 10.33 -23.97 -8.56
N ALA A 104 10.81 -25.10 -8.04
CA ALA A 104 11.15 -25.25 -6.63
C ALA A 104 11.98 -24.05 -6.15
N GLN A 105 11.42 -23.23 -5.26
CA GLN A 105 12.18 -22.20 -4.56
C GLN A 105 13.14 -22.91 -3.61
N SER A 106 14.37 -23.18 -4.07
CA SER A 106 15.48 -23.36 -3.15
C SER A 106 15.63 -22.06 -2.38
N ASN A 107 15.37 -22.12 -1.08
CA ASN A 107 15.45 -21.00 -0.16
C ASN A 107 16.93 -20.64 0.06
N ASP A 108 17.56 -20.03 -0.94
CA ASP A 108 18.85 -19.36 -0.77
C ASP A 108 18.57 -17.89 -0.50
N ARG A 109 18.97 -17.44 0.71
CA ARG A 109 19.04 -16.03 1.08
C ARG A 109 20.01 -15.32 0.15
N SER A 110 19.55 -14.89 -1.01
CA SER A 110 20.33 -14.12 -1.97
C SER A 110 19.57 -12.88 -2.44
N ILE A 111 18.89 -12.20 -1.51
CA ILE A 111 18.62 -10.74 -1.63
C ILE A 111 19.88 -9.97 -1.16
N VAL A 112 21.10 -10.40 -1.55
CA VAL A 112 22.37 -9.69 -1.32
C VAL A 112 23.43 -10.12 -2.35
N SER A 113 23.09 -10.20 -3.63
CA SER A 113 24.12 -10.52 -4.66
C SER A 113 23.97 -9.79 -6.00
N GLN A 114 22.96 -8.96 -6.20
CA GLN A 114 22.86 -8.14 -7.42
C GLN A 114 23.61 -6.80 -7.36
N GLN A 115 24.34 -6.49 -6.27
CA GLN A 115 25.02 -5.18 -6.11
C GLN A 115 26.50 -5.25 -5.72
N LEU A 116 27.17 -6.40 -5.75
CA LEU A 116 28.59 -6.52 -5.36
C LEU A 116 29.49 -7.18 -6.42
N SER A 117 29.16 -7.06 -7.71
CA SER A 117 30.03 -7.53 -8.79
C SER A 117 30.99 -6.48 -9.36
N GLU A 118 31.15 -5.30 -8.75
CA GLU A 118 31.93 -4.21 -9.39
C GLU A 118 33.11 -3.62 -8.59
N THR A 119 33.47 -4.13 -7.41
CA THR A 119 34.59 -3.53 -6.64
C THR A 119 35.55 -4.50 -5.93
N ARG A 120 35.60 -5.79 -6.31
CA ARG A 120 36.61 -6.72 -5.73
C ARG A 120 37.27 -7.65 -6.75
N GLN A 121 37.69 -7.11 -7.88
CA GLN A 121 38.70 -7.72 -8.76
C GLN A 121 39.67 -6.63 -9.23
N ASN A 122 40.40 -6.04 -8.27
CA ASN A 122 41.73 -5.56 -8.60
C ASN A 122 42.66 -6.78 -8.56
N ASP A 123 43.72 -6.72 -9.38
CA ASP A 123 44.96 -7.50 -9.28
C ASP A 123 45.15 -8.71 -10.22
N ALA A 124 44.71 -8.58 -11.48
CA ALA A 124 45.38 -9.26 -12.59
C ALA A 124 45.64 -8.25 -13.71
N GLY A 125 46.92 -8.03 -14.01
CA GLY A 125 47.41 -6.86 -14.73
C GLY A 125 46.81 -6.66 -16.12
N LEU A 126 46.10 -5.55 -16.30
CA LEU A 126 45.75 -5.01 -17.61
C LEU A 126 46.68 -3.85 -17.93
N TYR A 127 47.71 -4.13 -18.73
CA TYR A 127 48.65 -3.13 -19.22
C TYR A 127 48.02 -2.36 -20.39
N ILE A 128 47.47 -1.17 -20.13
CA ILE A 128 47.05 -0.24 -21.20
C ILE A 128 48.19 0.73 -21.45
N MET A 129 49.02 0.46 -22.47
CA MET A 129 49.95 1.45 -23.02
C MET A 129 49.17 2.55 -23.76
N ARG A 130 49.19 3.78 -23.26
CA ARG A 130 48.84 4.96 -24.05
C ARG A 130 50.11 5.51 -24.70
N ASN A 131 50.33 5.16 -25.96
CA ASN A 131 51.32 5.84 -26.80
C ASN A 131 50.65 7.02 -27.51
N GLN A 132 50.97 8.24 -27.08
CA GLN A 132 50.80 9.45 -27.89
C GLN A 132 52.08 10.29 -27.80
N THR A 133 53.09 9.90 -28.56
CA THR A 133 54.18 10.79 -28.96
C THR A 133 53.70 11.74 -30.06
N GLY A 134 53.66 13.04 -29.73
CA GLY A 134 53.45 14.17 -30.64
C GLY A 134 53.03 15.38 -29.80
N ALA A 135 53.97 16.18 -29.28
CA ALA A 135 54.28 17.52 -29.80
C ALA A 135 52.98 18.27 -30.21
N VAL A 136 52.59 19.40 -29.63
CA VAL A 136 53.29 20.70 -29.71
C VAL A 136 52.90 21.60 -28.52
N ALA A 137 53.86 22.45 -28.17
CA ALA A 137 53.81 23.55 -27.23
C ALA A 137 52.67 24.57 -27.44
N GLY A 138 52.41 25.34 -26.37
CA GLY A 138 51.76 26.66 -26.42
C GLY A 138 50.62 26.78 -25.39
N SER A 139 50.86 27.27 -24.17
CA SER A 139 50.96 28.68 -23.78
C SER A 139 49.64 29.46 -23.89
N THR A 140 49.33 30.16 -22.79
CA THR A 140 48.43 31.33 -22.63
C THR A 140 46.93 31.07 -22.73
N CYS A 141 46.17 31.20 -21.63
CA CYS A 141 45.71 32.44 -20.97
C CYS A 141 44.36 32.91 -21.52
N TRP A 142 43.57 33.48 -20.60
CA TRP A 142 42.43 34.38 -20.78
C TRP A 142 40.99 33.80 -20.72
N ILE A 143 40.29 34.29 -19.69
CA ILE A 143 38.85 34.64 -19.62
C ILE A 143 37.94 33.44 -19.32
N GLY A 144 37.10 33.46 -18.30
CA GLY A 144 36.64 34.57 -17.47
C GLY A 144 35.36 34.14 -16.78
N CYS A 145 35.28 34.50 -15.51
CA CYS A 145 34.12 34.43 -14.65
C CYS A 145 32.88 35.09 -15.31
N GLN A 146 31.82 34.32 -15.56
CA GLN A 146 30.45 34.84 -15.80
C GLN A 146 29.56 34.18 -14.73
N ARG A 147 29.40 34.79 -13.55
CA ARG A 147 28.49 35.89 -13.19
C ARG A 147 27.04 35.59 -13.61
N THR A 148 26.29 35.19 -12.59
CA THR A 148 24.83 35.18 -12.50
C THR A 148 24.24 36.53 -12.89
N ALA A 149 23.40 36.53 -13.93
CA ALA A 149 22.68 37.71 -14.39
C ALA A 149 21.32 37.80 -13.66
N THR A 150 21.25 38.76 -12.74
CA THR A 150 20.02 39.43 -12.29
C THR A 150 19.86 40.75 -13.04
N ARG A 151 18.66 41.03 -13.57
CA ARG A 151 18.08 42.35 -13.91
C ARG A 151 16.73 42.06 -14.59
N GLN A 152 15.60 42.72 -14.37
CA GLN A 152 15.23 44.04 -13.83
C GLN A 152 13.75 43.95 -13.42
N GLY A 153 13.34 44.49 -12.25
CA GLY A 153 12.73 45.83 -12.11
C GLY A 153 11.24 45.63 -11.79
N MET A 154 10.58 46.23 -10.80
CA MET A 154 10.49 47.66 -10.46
C MET A 154 10.09 47.78 -8.96
N ALA A 155 10.84 48.54 -8.16
CA ALA A 155 10.51 49.89 -7.70
C ALA A 155 9.29 49.99 -6.75
N TRP A 156 9.58 50.09 -5.44
CA TRP A 156 8.72 50.66 -4.41
C TRP A 156 9.09 52.14 -4.19
N PRO A 157 8.15 53.00 -3.77
CA PRO A 157 8.47 54.13 -2.93
C PRO A 157 7.84 54.02 -1.54
N ARG A 158 8.64 54.33 -0.51
CA ARG A 158 8.22 54.60 0.86
C ARG A 158 7.88 56.09 1.02
N ARG A 159 6.82 56.41 1.78
CA ARG A 159 6.73 57.53 2.78
C ARG A 159 5.29 57.55 3.34
N PHE A 160 5.08 57.33 4.64
CA PHE A 160 5.26 58.17 5.84
C PHE A 160 3.91 58.76 6.30
N SER A 161 3.71 58.67 7.62
CA SER A 161 2.59 59.20 8.46
C SER A 161 1.26 58.47 8.41
#